data_AF-A0A6S7KLT2-F1
#
_entry.id   AF-A0A6S7KLT2-F1
#
_cell.length_a   1.000
_cell.length_b   1.000
_cell.length_c   1.000
_cell.angle_alpha   90.00
_cell.angle_beta   90.00
_cell.angle_gamma   90.00
#
_symmetry.space_group_name_H-M   'P 1'
#
loop_
_entity.id
_entity.type
_entity.pdbx_description
1 polymer ?
#
loop_
_entity_poly.entity_id
_entity_poly.type
_entity_poly.pdbx_seq_one_letter_code
_entity_poly.pdbx_strand_id
1 'polypeptide(L)'
;VHFIKCPNAVLDPGTVVASLELDDPNRVTQAQLYLGEFPVLKGPLLKGDKLHQVFQTARENLQHIMTGYAAEEPHFTKFLNKNEHLSSISGRIPEQVEEAIHRLLANYASNITSVLSQFPSQQIANVVDAHAATLTKRADREAFFLSTQSIVQLVQR
;
A
#
# COMPACT_ATOMS: atom_id res chain seq x y z
N VAL A 1 -0.84 29.44 41.24
CA VAL A 1 -0.09 29.54 39.96
C VAL A 1 1.38 29.33 40.26
N HIS A 2 2.02 28.37 39.61
CA HIS A 2 3.45 28.11 39.74
C HIS A 2 4.14 28.42 38.41
N PHE A 3 4.92 29.51 38.36
CA PHE A 3 5.62 29.93 37.14
C PHE A 3 6.89 29.12 36.95
N ILE A 4 7.07 28.57 35.75
CA ILE A 4 8.20 27.71 35.38
C ILE A 4 9.20 28.47 34.50
N LYS A 5 8.72 29.45 33.72
CA LYS A 5 9.55 30.27 32.83
C LYS A 5 9.58 31.73 33.27
N CYS A 6 10.76 32.34 33.16
CA CYS A 6 10.95 33.75 33.46
C CYS A 6 10.36 34.66 32.37
N PRO A 7 9.97 35.90 32.72
CA PRO A 7 9.58 36.90 31.73
C PRO A 7 10.71 37.12 30.70
N ASN A 8 10.36 37.25 29.43
CA ASN A 8 11.26 37.45 28.29
C ASN A 8 12.13 36.24 27.90
N ALA A 9 11.87 35.04 28.42
CA ALA A 9 12.49 33.82 27.91
C ALA A 9 12.00 33.51 26.48
N VAL A 10 12.89 33.02 25.62
CA VAL A 10 12.52 32.46 24.31
C VAL A 10 11.72 31.18 24.53
N LEU A 11 10.58 31.03 23.84
CA LEU A 11 9.67 29.90 24.00
C LEU A 11 9.54 29.13 22.69
N ASP A 12 9.62 27.80 22.79
CA ASP A 12 9.31 26.89 21.69
C ASP A 12 7.82 26.52 21.69
N PRO A 13 7.22 26.16 20.53
CA PRO A 13 5.84 25.68 20.45
C PRO A 13 5.59 24.50 21.41
N GLY A 14 4.54 24.60 22.22
CA GLY A 14 4.19 23.59 23.23
C GLY A 14 4.91 23.74 24.58
N THR A 15 5.75 24.77 24.77
CA THR A 15 6.42 25.01 26.04
C THR A 15 5.43 25.44 27.13
N VAL A 16 5.44 24.71 28.26
CA VAL A 16 4.64 25.07 29.45
C VAL A 16 5.33 26.21 30.21
N VAL A 17 4.62 27.33 30.37
CA VAL A 17 5.13 28.54 31.03
C VAL A 17 4.82 28.59 32.52
N ALA A 18 3.72 27.98 32.92
CA ALA A 18 3.26 27.90 34.31
C ALA A 18 2.34 26.70 34.47
N SER A 19 2.29 26.15 35.68
CA SER A 19 1.31 25.16 36.10
C SER A 19 0.30 25.80 37.05
N LEU A 20 -0.96 25.38 36.96
CA LEU A 20 -2.03 25.83 37.85
C LEU A 20 -2.78 24.61 38.38
N GLU A 21 -2.96 24.56 39.68
CA GLU A 21 -3.84 23.59 40.30
C GLU A 21 -5.30 24.04 40.10
N LEU A 22 -6.17 23.07 39.84
CA LEU A 22 -7.60 23.32 39.68
C LEU A 22 -8.28 23.17 41.05
N ASP A 23 -9.00 24.19 41.48
CA ASP A 23 -9.71 24.17 42.78
C ASP A 23 -10.80 23.09 42.83
N ASP A 24 -11.41 22.75 41.69
CA ASP A 24 -12.35 21.63 41.57
C ASP A 24 -12.03 20.81 40.31
N PRO A 25 -11.41 19.63 40.46
CA PRO A 25 -11.05 18.78 39.33
C PRO A 25 -12.29 18.21 38.60
N ASN A 26 -13.48 18.26 39.21
CA ASN A 26 -14.71 17.74 38.58
C ASN A 26 -15.32 18.70 37.55
N ARG A 27 -14.86 19.96 37.49
CA ARG A 27 -15.31 20.96 36.51
C ARG A 27 -14.52 20.94 35.21
N VAL A 28 -13.57 20.03 35.08
CA VAL A 28 -12.82 19.83 33.83
C VAL A 28 -13.72 19.13 32.82
N THR A 29 -14.00 19.80 31.71
CA THR A 29 -14.68 19.18 30.57
C THR A 29 -13.75 18.14 29.94
N GLN A 30 -13.94 16.88 30.29
CA GLN A 30 -13.26 15.78 29.63
C GLN A 30 -13.91 15.52 28.27
N ALA A 31 -13.07 15.43 27.23
CA ALA A 31 -13.55 15.02 25.91
C ALA A 31 -14.10 13.59 26.01
N GLN A 32 -15.32 13.39 25.49
CA GLN A 32 -15.90 12.05 25.39
C GLN A 32 -15.26 11.33 24.21
N LEU A 33 -14.66 10.17 24.48
CA LEU A 33 -14.09 9.34 23.43
C LEU A 33 -15.21 8.80 22.54
N TYR A 34 -15.07 8.96 21.23
CA TYR A 34 -15.99 8.35 20.28
C TYR A 34 -15.71 6.84 20.22
N LEU A 35 -16.64 6.06 20.76
CA LEU A 35 -16.60 4.58 20.75
C LEU A 35 -17.48 3.97 19.65
N GLY A 36 -18.11 4.80 18.82
CA GLY A 36 -18.90 4.32 17.69
C GLY A 36 -18.01 3.80 16.56
N GLU A 37 -18.59 2.98 15.69
CA GLU A 37 -17.98 2.68 14.40
C GLU A 37 -18.24 3.83 13.45
N PHE A 38 -17.22 4.23 12.69
CA PHE A 38 -17.43 5.17 11.60
C PHE A 38 -18.43 4.57 10.60
N PRO A 39 -19.43 5.34 10.14
CA PRO A 39 -20.32 4.85 9.10
C PRO A 39 -19.45 4.43 7.92
N VAL A 40 -19.69 3.22 7.40
CA VAL A 40 -19.05 2.77 6.18
C VAL A 40 -19.50 3.75 5.09
N LEU A 41 -18.63 4.71 4.77
CA LEU A 41 -18.75 5.54 3.60
C LEU A 41 -18.65 4.56 2.44
N LYS A 42 -19.81 4.10 1.95
CA LYS A 42 -19.92 3.67 0.58
C LYS A 42 -19.50 4.91 -0.21
N GLY A 43 -18.22 4.98 -0.54
CA GLY A 43 -17.71 5.95 -1.50
C GLY A 43 -18.62 5.95 -2.72
N PRO A 44 -18.62 7.02 -3.53
CA PRO A 44 -19.63 7.24 -4.55
C PRO A 44 -19.93 5.91 -5.24
N LEU A 45 -21.22 5.55 -5.29
CA LEU A 45 -21.82 4.31 -5.82
C LEU A 45 -21.45 4.05 -7.31
N LEU A 46 -20.46 4.78 -7.81
CA LEU A 46 -19.88 4.88 -9.13
C LEU A 46 -18.44 4.33 -9.20
N LYS A 47 -17.96 3.58 -8.20
CA LYS A 47 -17.02 2.49 -8.49
C LYS A 47 -17.85 1.28 -8.91
N GLY A 48 -18.47 1.40 -10.08
CA GLY A 48 -19.21 0.30 -10.67
C GLY A 48 -18.28 -0.86 -10.96
N ASP A 49 -18.85 -2.07 -10.94
CA ASP A 49 -18.16 -3.34 -11.24
C ASP A 49 -17.67 -3.44 -12.70
N LYS A 50 -17.68 -2.33 -13.45
CA LYS A 50 -17.14 -2.27 -14.80
C LYS A 50 -15.63 -2.47 -14.74
N LEU A 51 -15.16 -3.38 -15.59
CA LEU A 51 -13.76 -3.81 -15.69
C LEU A 51 -12.75 -2.65 -15.74
N HIS A 52 -13.07 -1.57 -16.46
CA HIS A 52 -12.18 -0.41 -16.55
C HIS A 52 -12.02 0.36 -15.22
N GLN A 53 -13.05 0.37 -14.36
CA GLN A 53 -13.04 1.10 -13.09
C GLN A 53 -12.28 0.32 -12.02
N VAL A 54 -12.46 -1.01 -12.02
CA VAL A 54 -11.68 -1.94 -11.20
C VAL A 54 -10.20 -1.82 -11.54
N PHE A 55 -9.86 -1.82 -12.84
CA PHE A 55 -8.48 -1.67 -13.30
C PHE A 55 -7.84 -0.34 -12.87
N GLN A 56 -8.55 0.79 -13.09
CA GLN A 56 -7.99 2.10 -12.71
C GLN A 56 -7.81 2.22 -11.19
N THR A 57 -8.77 1.72 -10.42
CA THR A 57 -8.66 1.67 -8.95
C THR A 57 -7.47 0.83 -8.49
N ALA A 58 -7.27 -0.35 -9.10
CA ALA A 58 -6.11 -1.20 -8.82
C ALA A 58 -4.80 -0.47 -9.07
N ARG A 59 -4.70 0.19 -10.22
CA ARG A 59 -3.50 0.90 -10.66
C ARG A 59 -3.17 2.07 -9.73
N GLU A 60 -4.17 2.87 -9.37
CA GLU A 60 -3.98 3.99 -8.43
C GLU A 60 -3.55 3.51 -7.05
N ASN A 61 -4.17 2.45 -6.54
CA ASN A 61 -3.81 1.88 -5.25
C ASN A 61 -2.37 1.34 -5.24
N LEU A 62 -1.98 0.59 -6.29
CA LEU A 62 -0.60 0.13 -6.44
C LEU A 62 0.37 1.30 -6.53
N GLN A 63 0.02 2.34 -7.27
CA GLN A 63 0.84 3.54 -7.38
C GLN A 63 1.02 4.25 -6.03
N HIS A 64 -0.02 4.34 -5.20
CA HIS A 64 0.10 4.90 -3.84
C HIS A 64 1.01 4.06 -2.94
N ILE A 65 0.90 2.74 -3.01
CA ILE A 65 1.79 1.83 -2.28
C ILE A 65 3.24 2.02 -2.74
N MET A 66 3.45 2.10 -4.06
CA MET A 66 4.77 2.31 -4.66
C MET A 66 5.39 3.67 -4.30
N THR A 67 4.59 4.70 -4.04
CA THR A 67 5.06 6.01 -3.56
C THR A 67 5.22 6.09 -2.04
N GLY A 68 5.04 4.97 -1.33
CA GLY A 68 5.26 4.86 0.13
C GLY A 68 4.03 5.14 0.98
N TYR A 69 2.86 5.39 0.37
CA TYR A 69 1.59 5.49 1.08
C TYR A 69 1.02 4.07 1.31
N ALA A 70 1.63 3.34 2.25
CA ALA A 70 1.12 2.07 2.72
C ALA A 70 0.27 2.26 3.98
N ALA A 71 -0.85 1.55 4.08
CA ALA A 71 -1.54 1.41 5.35
C ALA A 71 -0.64 0.62 6.32
N GLU A 72 -0.60 1.02 7.59
CA GLU A 72 0.19 0.32 8.60
C GLU A 72 -0.29 -1.15 8.78
N GLU A 73 0.63 -2.07 9.10
CA GLU A 73 0.28 -3.45 9.42
C GLU A 73 -0.66 -3.49 10.64
N PRO A 74 -1.71 -4.33 10.66
CA PRO A 74 -1.96 -5.52 9.82
C PRO A 74 -2.86 -5.27 8.59
N HIS A 75 -3.16 -4.01 8.27
CA HIS A 75 -4.16 -3.67 7.25
C HIS A 75 -3.63 -3.89 5.83
N PHE A 76 -2.32 -3.72 5.61
CA PHE A 76 -1.67 -3.96 4.32
C PHE A 76 -1.76 -5.42 3.88
N THR A 77 -1.37 -6.35 4.74
CA THR A 77 -1.48 -7.80 4.45
C THR A 77 -2.93 -8.22 4.20
N LYS A 78 -3.88 -7.70 4.98
CA LYS A 78 -5.32 -7.98 4.80
C LYS A 78 -5.89 -7.35 3.51
N PHE A 79 -5.36 -6.21 3.10
CA PHE A 79 -5.68 -5.56 1.84
C PHE A 79 -5.13 -6.36 0.65
N LEU A 80 -3.87 -6.81 0.70
CA LEU A 80 -3.30 -7.68 -0.34
C LEU A 80 -4.06 -9.01 -0.48
N ASN A 81 -4.39 -9.65 0.65
CA ASN A 81 -5.11 -10.93 0.63
C ASN A 81 -6.57 -10.79 0.20
N LYS A 82 -7.22 -9.64 0.45
CA LYS A 82 -8.59 -9.36 -0.02
C LYS A 82 -8.64 -8.90 -1.47
N ASN A 83 -7.59 -8.25 -1.94
CA ASN A 83 -7.48 -7.82 -3.31
C ASN A 83 -7.02 -9.02 -4.15
N GLU A 84 -8.00 -9.72 -4.74
CA GLU A 84 -7.93 -10.72 -5.82
C GLU A 84 -7.18 -10.24 -7.09
N HIS A 85 -6.26 -9.28 -7.00
CA HIS A 85 -5.65 -8.61 -8.15
C HIS A 85 -4.60 -9.49 -8.85
N LEU A 86 -3.94 -10.41 -8.14
CA LEU A 86 -3.16 -11.48 -8.77
C LEU A 86 -4.08 -12.53 -9.43
N SER A 87 -5.26 -12.78 -8.87
CA SER A 87 -6.23 -13.74 -9.42
C SER A 87 -6.84 -13.31 -10.77
N SER A 88 -6.83 -12.01 -11.08
CA SER A 88 -7.29 -11.50 -12.40
C SER A 88 -6.30 -11.76 -13.55
N ILE A 89 -5.04 -12.08 -13.20
CA ILE A 89 -3.93 -12.35 -14.13
C ILE A 89 -3.51 -13.82 -14.05
N SER A 90 -3.72 -14.47 -12.90
CA SER A 90 -3.62 -15.91 -12.67
C SER A 90 -4.47 -16.66 -13.67
N GLY A 91 -3.84 -17.53 -14.47
CA GLY A 91 -4.48 -18.26 -15.56
C GLY A 91 -4.36 -17.63 -16.96
N ARG A 92 -3.86 -16.39 -17.10
CA ARG A 92 -3.49 -15.79 -18.41
C ARG A 92 -1.99 -15.83 -18.71
N ILE A 93 -1.20 -16.13 -17.69
CA ILE A 93 0.25 -16.27 -17.77
C ILE A 93 0.59 -17.73 -17.45
N PRO A 94 1.59 -18.32 -18.10
CA PRO A 94 2.07 -19.67 -17.79
C PRO A 94 2.37 -19.83 -16.29
N GLU A 95 1.90 -20.94 -15.73
CA GLU A 95 1.98 -21.27 -14.29
C GLU A 95 3.42 -21.17 -13.75
N GLN A 96 4.41 -21.51 -14.57
CA GLN A 96 5.84 -21.41 -14.25
C GLN A 96 6.30 -19.97 -13.98
N VAL A 97 5.80 -18.99 -14.74
CA VAL A 97 6.13 -17.57 -14.58
C VAL A 97 5.43 -17.02 -13.34
N GLU A 98 4.18 -17.40 -13.14
CA GLU A 98 3.39 -16.99 -11.98
C GLU A 98 4.02 -17.47 -10.67
N GLU A 99 4.40 -18.74 -10.60
CA GLU A 99 5.02 -19.33 -9.42
C GLU A 99 6.37 -18.66 -9.09
N ALA A 100 7.16 -18.32 -10.11
CA ALA A 100 8.42 -17.61 -9.95
C ALA A 100 8.21 -16.17 -9.42
N ILE A 101 7.22 -15.44 -9.95
CA ILE A 101 6.89 -14.07 -9.48
C ILE A 101 6.37 -14.12 -8.03
N HIS A 102 5.50 -15.08 -7.70
CA HIS A 102 5.01 -15.28 -6.33
C HIS A 102 6.15 -15.55 -5.34
N ARG A 103 7.11 -16.40 -5.69
CA ARG A 103 8.29 -16.64 -4.83
C ARG A 103 9.12 -15.38 -4.61
N LEU A 104 9.32 -14.56 -5.66
CA LEU A 104 10.04 -13.28 -5.54
C LEU A 104 9.31 -12.30 -4.63
N LEU A 105 7.99 -12.20 -4.75
CA LEU A 105 7.16 -11.33 -3.91
C LEU A 105 7.09 -11.83 -2.46
N ALA A 106 7.00 -13.13 -2.24
CA ALA A 106 7.02 -13.73 -0.90
C ALA A 106 8.39 -13.50 -0.21
N ASN A 107 9.49 -13.69 -0.94
CA ASN A 107 10.84 -13.39 -0.45
C ASN A 107 11.06 -11.89 -0.20
N TYR A 108 10.43 -11.03 -1.01
CA TYR A 108 10.46 -9.59 -0.76
C TYR A 108 9.68 -9.23 0.50
N ALA A 109 8.47 -9.76 0.66
CA ALA A 109 7.63 -9.54 1.84
C ALA A 109 8.30 -10.02 3.14
N SER A 110 9.04 -11.14 3.10
CA SER A 110 9.77 -11.65 4.27
C SER A 110 10.99 -10.81 4.66
N ASN A 111 11.51 -10.00 3.75
CA ASN A 111 12.74 -9.22 3.96
C ASN A 111 12.50 -7.70 4.00
N ILE A 112 11.24 -7.26 4.01
CA ILE A 112 10.85 -5.85 3.82
C ILE A 112 11.29 -4.90 4.96
N THR A 113 11.61 -5.45 6.13
CA THR A 113 12.15 -4.72 7.30
C THR A 113 13.64 -4.39 7.17
N SER A 114 14.32 -4.91 6.16
CA SER A 114 15.69 -4.54 5.85
C SER A 114 15.70 -3.20 5.13
N VAL A 115 16.48 -2.22 5.61
CA VAL A 115 16.64 -0.89 5.00
C VAL A 115 17.09 -0.96 3.52
N LEU A 116 17.56 -2.13 3.06
CA LEU A 116 18.03 -2.41 1.72
C LEU A 116 17.01 -3.15 0.82
N SER A 117 15.83 -3.52 1.30
CA SER A 117 14.88 -4.30 0.50
C SER A 117 14.20 -3.42 -0.56
N GLN A 118 14.67 -3.51 -1.79
CA GLN A 118 14.04 -2.91 -2.97
C GLN A 118 13.08 -3.89 -3.63
N PHE A 119 11.99 -3.36 -4.19
CA PHE A 119 11.04 -4.17 -4.95
C PHE A 119 11.78 -4.90 -6.09
N PRO A 120 11.58 -6.21 -6.28
CA PRO A 120 12.37 -7.02 -7.20
C PRO A 120 11.92 -6.86 -8.66
N SER A 121 11.76 -5.62 -9.14
CA SER A 121 11.31 -5.27 -10.49
C SER A 121 12.18 -5.96 -11.55
N GLN A 122 13.49 -5.77 -11.50
CA GLN A 122 14.41 -6.35 -12.48
C GLN A 122 14.35 -7.88 -12.51
N GLN A 123 14.16 -8.52 -11.35
CA GLN A 123 14.06 -9.98 -11.26
C GLN A 123 12.76 -10.48 -11.89
N ILE A 124 11.66 -9.75 -11.69
CA ILE A 124 10.36 -10.05 -12.33
C ILE A 124 10.46 -9.85 -13.86
N ALA A 125 11.10 -8.78 -14.35
CA ALA A 125 11.34 -8.59 -15.79
C ALA A 125 12.12 -9.76 -16.40
N ASN A 126 13.20 -10.18 -15.74
CA ASN A 126 14.04 -11.29 -16.22
C ASN A 126 13.25 -12.61 -16.33
N VAL A 127 12.34 -12.89 -15.40
CA VAL A 127 11.48 -14.09 -15.46
C VAL A 127 10.55 -14.03 -16.67
N VAL A 128 9.96 -12.87 -16.94
CA VAL A 128 9.06 -12.66 -18.10
C VAL A 128 9.83 -12.77 -19.42
N ASP A 129 10.99 -12.12 -19.51
CA ASP A 129 11.84 -12.14 -20.71
C ASP A 129 12.42 -13.53 -20.99
N ALA A 130 12.84 -14.25 -19.94
CA ALA A 130 13.31 -15.63 -20.07
C ALA A 130 12.22 -16.54 -20.63
N HIS A 131 10.97 -16.40 -20.18
CA HIS A 131 9.86 -17.18 -20.72
C HIS A 131 9.51 -16.75 -22.15
N ALA A 132 9.49 -15.45 -22.46
CA ALA A 132 9.28 -14.94 -23.82
C ALA A 132 10.31 -15.46 -24.84
N ALA A 133 11.54 -15.70 -24.39
CA ALA A 133 12.61 -16.28 -25.21
C ALA A 133 12.34 -17.76 -25.56
N THR A 134 11.67 -18.52 -24.68
CA THR A 134 11.33 -19.94 -24.93
C THR A 134 10.18 -20.13 -25.93
N LEU A 135 9.33 -19.12 -26.11
CA LEU A 135 8.21 -19.17 -27.04
C LEU A 135 8.71 -19.04 -28.48
N THR A 136 8.52 -20.07 -29.31
CA THR A 136 8.95 -20.07 -30.73
C THR A 136 7.83 -19.69 -31.70
N LYS A 137 6.57 -19.90 -31.31
CA LYS A 137 5.39 -19.58 -32.13
C LYS A 137 5.01 -18.12 -31.98
N ARG A 138 4.75 -17.45 -33.12
CA ARG A 138 4.36 -16.03 -33.16
C ARG A 138 3.04 -15.76 -32.42
N ALA A 139 2.04 -16.61 -32.58
CA ALA A 139 0.74 -16.45 -31.92
C ALA A 139 0.86 -16.53 -30.38
N ASP A 140 1.64 -17.48 -29.88
CA ASP A 140 1.87 -17.66 -28.43
C ASP A 140 2.65 -16.49 -27.84
N ARG A 141 3.64 -15.96 -28.60
CA ARG A 141 4.35 -14.73 -28.22
C ARG A 141 3.43 -13.52 -28.13
N GLU A 142 2.59 -13.29 -29.14
CA GLU A 142 1.65 -12.16 -29.15
C GLU A 142 0.64 -12.27 -27.98
N ALA A 143 0.09 -13.47 -27.73
CA ALA A 143 -0.80 -13.71 -26.60
C ALA A 143 -0.12 -13.53 -25.23
N PHE A 144 1.12 -14.00 -25.09
CA PHE A 144 1.92 -13.83 -23.88
C PHE A 144 2.26 -12.36 -23.63
N PHE A 145 2.67 -11.62 -24.66
CA PHE A 145 2.96 -10.18 -24.56
C PHE A 145 1.72 -9.38 -24.15
N LEU A 146 0.55 -9.64 -24.75
CA LEU A 146 -0.71 -8.99 -24.37
C LEU A 146 -1.09 -9.28 -22.91
N SER A 147 -0.82 -10.50 -22.44
CA SER A 147 -1.14 -10.92 -21.07
C SER A 147 -0.15 -10.39 -20.02
N THR A 148 1.11 -10.16 -20.41
CA THR A 148 2.18 -9.68 -19.51
C THR A 148 2.48 -8.19 -19.66
N GLN A 149 1.85 -7.49 -20.61
CA GLN A 149 2.07 -6.05 -20.87
C GLN A 149 1.91 -5.18 -19.63
N SER A 150 0.89 -5.43 -18.81
CA SER A 150 0.64 -4.70 -17.57
C SER A 150 1.77 -4.90 -16.55
N ILE A 151 2.31 -6.11 -16.44
CA ILE A 151 3.43 -6.44 -15.55
C ILE A 151 4.71 -5.79 -16.03
N VAL A 152 5.01 -5.87 -17.34
CA VAL A 152 6.21 -5.25 -17.93
C VAL A 152 6.18 -3.72 -17.75
N GLN A 153 5.03 -3.08 -17.96
CA GLN A 153 4.88 -1.63 -17.71
C GLN A 153 5.01 -1.25 -16.23
N LEU A 154 4.57 -2.12 -15.32
CA LEU A 154 4.70 -1.91 -13.87
C LEU A 154 6.17 -2.02 -13.42
N VAL A 155 6.93 -2.91 -14.06
CA VAL A 155 8.31 -3.24 -13.72
C VAL A 155 9.34 -2.27 -14.33
N GLN A 156 9.03 -1.65 -15.49
CA GLN A 156 9.93 -0.73 -16.20
C GLN A 156 9.85 0.74 -15.72
N ARG A 157 9.07 1.05 -14.69
CA ARG A 157 8.97 2.39 -14.09
C ARG A 157 9.75 2.48 -12.79
#